data_AF-C9X4L1-F1
#
_entry.id   AF-C9X4L1-F1
#
_cell.length_a   1.000
_cell.length_b   1.000
_cell.length_c   1.000
_cell.angle_alpha   90.00
_cell.angle_beta   90.00
_cell.angle_gamma   90.00
#
_symmetry.space_group_name_H-M   'P 1'
#
loop_
_entity.id
_entity.type
_entity.pdbx_description
1 polymer ?
#
loop_
_entity_poly.entity_id
_entity_poly.type
_entity_poly.pdbx_seq_one_letter_code
_entity_poly.pdbx_strand_id
1 'polypeptide(L)'
;RPLNLMLPSGKFVGLAIEAHGLNPNAVKAMKEAGIDFSNQTSDIIDPKILNNANLVVTLCGDAADKCPMTPPHVKREPWGFDDPQ
;
A
#
# COMPACT_ATOMS: atom_id res chain seq x y z
N ARG A 1 8.54 2.91 6.79
CA ARG A 1 9.59 2.04 6.21
C ARG A 1 8.98 1.29 5.03
N PRO A 2 9.66 1.11 3.88
CA PRO A 2 9.09 0.43 2.73
C PRO A 2 8.91 -1.05 3.04
N LEU A 3 7.79 -1.63 2.62
CA LEU A 3 7.53 -3.06 2.83
C LEU A 3 8.64 -3.96 2.28
N ASN A 4 9.27 -3.55 1.17
CA ASN A 4 10.37 -4.29 0.53
C ASN A 4 11.65 -4.38 1.40
N LEU A 5 11.82 -3.50 2.40
CA LEU A 5 12.92 -3.59 3.37
C LEU A 5 12.58 -4.44 4.60
N MET A 6 11.30 -4.70 4.85
CA MET A 6 10.85 -5.49 6.02
C MET A 6 10.61 -6.96 5.66
N LEU A 7 10.37 -7.27 4.39
CA LEU A 7 10.08 -8.61 3.89
C LEU A 7 10.89 -8.83 2.59
N PRO A 8 12.10 -9.42 2.66
CA PRO A 8 13.01 -9.53 1.50
C PRO A 8 12.56 -10.56 0.45
N SER A 9 11.44 -11.24 0.65
CA SER A 9 10.95 -12.31 -0.22
C SER A 9 9.48 -12.10 -0.53
N GLY A 10 9.19 -11.44 -1.65
CA GLY A 10 7.81 -11.20 -2.10
C GLY A 10 7.71 -10.09 -3.15
N LYS A 11 6.62 -10.08 -3.91
CA LYS A 11 6.25 -8.96 -4.77
C LYS A 11 5.34 -8.02 -3.97
N PHE A 12 5.73 -6.77 -3.86
CA PHE A 12 4.93 -5.73 -3.22
C PHE A 12 4.25 -4.87 -4.28
N VAL A 13 2.97 -4.60 -4.08
CA VAL A 13 2.18 -3.72 -4.94
C VAL A 13 1.42 -2.75 -4.04
N GLY A 14 1.62 -1.45 -4.25
CA GLY A 14 0.81 -0.41 -3.62
C GLY A 14 -0.45 -0.19 -4.44
N LEU A 15 -1.61 -0.23 -3.80
CA LEU A 15 -2.91 0.00 -4.42
C LEU A 15 -3.71 0.98 -3.56
N ALA A 16 -4.46 1.87 -4.20
CA ALA A 16 -5.28 2.87 -3.54
C ALA A 16 -6.73 2.80 -4.04
N ILE A 17 -7.68 3.24 -3.20
CA ILE A 17 -9.09 3.37 -3.60
C ILE A 17 -9.22 4.45 -4.67
N GLU A 18 -8.44 5.52 -4.53
CA GLU A 18 -8.34 6.63 -5.47
C GLU A 18 -6.86 6.93 -5.75
N ALA A 19 -6.52 7.22 -7.01
CA ALA A 19 -5.16 7.47 -7.43
C ALA A 19 -4.98 8.94 -7.85
N HIS A 20 -4.28 9.72 -7.02
CA HIS A 20 -3.99 11.14 -7.27
C HIS A 20 -2.50 11.39 -7.60
N GLY A 21 -1.76 10.33 -7.91
CA GLY A 21 -0.31 10.38 -8.10
C GLY A 21 0.45 10.32 -6.77
N LEU A 22 1.78 10.29 -6.85
CA LEU A 22 2.62 10.27 -5.64
C LEU A 22 2.67 11.65 -4.98
N ASN A 23 2.44 11.69 -3.67
CA ASN A 23 2.62 12.91 -2.88
C ASN A 23 4.11 13.33 -2.88
N PRO A 24 4.48 14.54 -3.37
CA PRO A 24 5.86 15.00 -3.39
C PRO A 24 6.52 15.05 -2.02
N ASN A 25 5.75 15.36 -0.97
CA ASN A 25 6.24 15.36 0.41
C ASN A 25 6.60 13.95 0.88
N ALA A 26 5.82 12.94 0.48
CA ALA A 26 6.13 11.55 0.77
C ALA A 26 7.42 11.13 0.05
N VAL A 27 7.58 11.48 -1.23
CA VAL A 27 8.82 11.22 -2.00
C VAL A 27 10.03 11.84 -1.31
N LYS A 28 9.92 13.10 -0.89
CA LYS A 28 10.97 13.80 -0.14
C LYS A 28 11.30 13.10 1.18
N ALA A 29 10.30 12.79 2.00
CA ALA A 29 10.48 12.16 3.30
C ALA A 29 11.15 10.78 3.22
N MET A 30 10.79 9.96 2.23
CA MET A 30 11.45 8.67 2.05
C MET A 30 12.86 8.81 1.47
N LYS A 31 13.10 9.80 0.61
CA LYS A 31 14.44 10.11 0.11
C LYS A 31 15.38 10.53 1.25
N GLU A 32 14.88 11.31 2.21
CA GLU A 32 15.61 11.65 3.46
C GLU A 32 15.93 10.40 4.29
N ALA A 33 15.04 9.38 4.27
CA ALA A 33 15.27 8.08 4.88
C ALA A 33 16.16 7.13 4.04
N GLY A 34 16.74 7.60 2.92
CA GLY A 34 17.59 6.81 2.03
C GLY A 34 16.85 5.85 1.10
N ILE A 35 15.54 6.04 0.91
CA ILE A 35 14.70 5.22 0.03
C ILE A 35 14.16 6.08 -1.11
N ASP A 36 14.49 5.72 -2.34
CA ASP A 36 13.89 6.31 -3.52
C ASP A 36 12.73 5.45 -4.03
N PHE A 37 11.51 6.00 -4.03
CA PHE A 37 10.33 5.38 -4.61
C PHE A 37 9.68 6.25 -5.70
N SER A 38 10.42 7.23 -6.23
CA SER A 38 9.94 8.13 -7.29
C SER A 38 9.45 7.41 -8.56
N ASN A 39 9.94 6.18 -8.79
CA ASN A 39 9.52 5.34 -9.91
C ASN A 39 8.27 4.48 -9.62
N GLN A 40 7.69 4.54 -8.43
CA GLN A 40 6.45 3.84 -8.13
C GLN A 40 5.24 4.60 -8.67
N THR A 41 4.16 3.88 -8.94
CA THR A 41 2.89 4.42 -9.42
C THR A 41 1.85 4.38 -8.31
N SER A 42 0.94 5.35 -8.32
CA SER A 42 -0.28 5.30 -7.51
C SER A 42 -1.34 4.58 -8.34
N ASP A 43 -1.48 3.27 -8.14
CA ASP A 43 -2.42 2.45 -8.91
C ASP A 43 -3.74 2.27 -8.15
N ILE A 44 -4.85 2.24 -8.89
CA ILE A 44 -6.17 1.92 -8.33
C ILE A 44 -6.21 0.42 -7.99
N ILE A 45 -6.94 0.04 -6.94
CA ILE A 45 -7.16 -1.36 -6.56
C ILE A 45 -7.63 -2.19 -7.76
N ASP A 46 -6.79 -3.15 -8.17
CA ASP A 46 -7.16 -4.22 -9.10
C ASP A 46 -7.72 -5.43 -8.31
N PRO A 47 -9.00 -5.79 -8.49
CA PRO A 47 -9.59 -6.94 -7.83
C PRO A 47 -8.84 -8.25 -8.09
N LYS A 48 -8.20 -8.41 -9.26
CA LYS A 48 -7.42 -9.61 -9.57
C LYS A 48 -6.16 -9.69 -8.71
N ILE A 49 -5.46 -8.59 -8.51
CA ILE A 49 -4.28 -8.55 -7.64
C ILE A 49 -4.72 -8.77 -6.20
N LEU A 50 -5.78 -8.08 -5.77
CA LEU A 50 -6.31 -8.18 -4.42
C LEU A 50 -6.74 -9.62 -4.07
N ASN A 51 -7.43 -10.30 -4.98
CA ASN A 51 -7.95 -11.65 -4.76
C ASN A 51 -6.88 -12.76 -4.82
N ASN A 52 -5.68 -12.46 -5.35
CA ASN A 52 -4.57 -13.41 -5.41
C ASN A 52 -3.45 -13.05 -4.41
N ALA A 53 -3.63 -12.01 -3.60
CA ALA A 53 -2.64 -11.59 -2.62
C ALA A 53 -2.56 -12.58 -1.45
N ASN A 54 -1.36 -12.86 -0.96
CA ASN A 54 -1.20 -13.64 0.27
C ASN A 54 -1.52 -12.81 1.52
N LEU A 55 -1.23 -11.50 1.47
CA LEU A 55 -1.42 -10.54 2.55
C LEU A 55 -1.84 -9.19 1.99
N VAL A 56 -2.85 -8.59 2.60
CA VAL A 56 -3.33 -7.24 2.32
C VAL A 56 -3.20 -6.42 3.59
N VAL A 57 -2.41 -5.35 3.53
CA VAL A 57 -2.24 -4.40 4.64
C VAL A 57 -3.01 -3.13 4.31
N THR A 58 -3.97 -2.74 5.15
CA THR A 58 -4.71 -1.47 4.98
C THR A 58 -4.13 -0.43 5.93
N LEU A 59 -3.67 0.70 5.36
CA LEU A 59 -2.94 1.73 6.11
C LEU A 59 -3.83 2.85 6.67
N CYS A 60 -4.99 3.09 6.05
CA CYS A 60 -5.96 4.08 6.51
C CYS A 60 -7.13 3.38 7.20
N GLY A 61 -7.69 3.99 8.25
CA GLY A 61 -8.92 3.50 8.90
C GLY A 61 -10.07 3.34 7.90
N ASP A 62 -10.26 4.32 7.01
CA ASP A 62 -11.25 4.29 5.94
C ASP A 62 -11.02 3.15 4.93
N ALA A 63 -9.77 2.74 4.74
CA ALA A 63 -9.45 1.66 3.81
C ALA A 63 -9.91 0.30 4.35
N ALA A 64 -9.95 0.09 5.67
CA ALA A 64 -10.48 -1.15 6.23
C ALA A 64 -11.97 -1.34 5.85
N ASP A 65 -12.74 -0.25 5.90
CA ASP A 65 -14.19 -0.25 5.66
C ASP A 65 -14.58 -0.17 4.19
N LYS A 66 -13.80 0.56 3.37
CA LYS A 66 -14.07 0.75 1.94
C LYS A 66 -13.39 -0.29 1.04
N CYS A 67 -12.42 -1.06 1.54
CA CYS A 67 -11.76 -2.08 0.73
C CYS A 67 -12.73 -3.22 0.35
N PRO A 68 -12.73 -3.65 -0.93
CA PRO A 68 -13.50 -4.81 -1.37
C PRO A 68 -13.22 -6.05 -0.53
N MET A 69 -14.25 -6.91 -0.41
CA MET A 69 -14.12 -8.18 0.31
C MET A 69 -13.13 -9.10 -0.44
N THR A 70 -12.25 -9.75 0.31
CA THR A 70 -11.21 -10.63 -0.24
C THR A 70 -11.54 -12.10 0.03
N PRO A 71 -11.11 -13.04 -0.83
CA PRO A 71 -11.25 -14.47 -0.57
C PRO A 71 -10.66 -14.89 0.78
N PRO A 72 -11.12 -16.00 1.39
CA PRO A 72 -10.72 -16.41 2.74
C PRO A 72 -9.23 -16.81 2.86
N HIS A 73 -8.55 -17.09 1.75
CA HIS A 73 -7.11 -17.39 1.75
C HIS A 73 -6.25 -16.12 1.84
N VAL A 74 -6.82 -14.95 1.62
CA VAL A 74 -6.12 -13.66 1.67
C VAL A 74 -6.10 -13.18 3.12
N LYS A 75 -4.92 -13.08 3.72
CA LYS A 75 -4.78 -12.54 5.08
C LYS A 75 -4.93 -11.01 5.03
N ARG A 76 -5.74 -10.42 5.91
CA ARG A 76 -5.90 -8.96 6.02
C ARG A 76 -5.32 -8.48 7.35
N GLU A 77 -4.50 -7.44 7.31
CA GLU A 77 -3.95 -6.79 8.50
C GLU A 77 -4.21 -5.27 8.46
N PRO A 78 -5.03 -4.73 9.36
CA PRO A 78 -5.23 -3.29 9.46
C PRO A 78 -4.09 -2.67 10.29
N TRP A 79 -3.29 -1.82 9.64
CA TRP A 79 -2.26 -1.03 10.31
C TRP A 79 -2.65 0.43 10.18
N GLY A 80 -3.56 0.86 11.05
CA GLY A 80 -4.07 2.24 11.02
C GLY A 80 -2.95 3.25 11.27
N PHE A 81 -2.73 4.14 10.31
CA PHE A 81 -1.90 5.33 10.43
C PHE A 81 -2.73 6.56 10.08
N ASP A 82 -2.44 7.66 10.76
CA ASP A 82 -2.99 8.95 10.38
C ASP A 82 -2.36 9.41 9.06
N ASP A 83 -3.20 9.90 8.13
CA ASP A 83 -2.70 10.46 6.88
C ASP A 83 -1.95 11.77 7.18
N PRO A 84 -0.65 11.87 6.82
CA PRO A 84 0.13 13.08 7.04
C PRO A 84 -0.17 14.21 6.03
N GLN A 85 -1.19 14.06 5.16
CA GLN A 85 -1.62 15.05 4.17
C GLN A 85 -1.78 16.47 4.73
#